data_AF-A0A146G0J8-F1
#
_entry.id   AF-A0A146G0J8-F1
#
_cell.length_a   1.000
_cell.length_b   1.000
_cell.length_c   1.000
_cell.angle_alpha   90.00
_cell.angle_beta   90.00
_cell.angle_gamma   90.00
#
_symmetry.space_group_name_H-M   'P 1'
#
loop_
_entity.id
_entity.type
_entity.pdbx_description
1 polymer ?
#
loop_
_entity_poly.entity_id
_entity_poly.type
_entity_poly.pdbx_seq_one_letter_code
_entity_poly.pdbx_strand_id
1 'polypeptide(L)'
;MTALPPSILLVQVGLTLVIVGILAKLRIRQPFAVSSMPAGAEFRPGILVIIEDVVAVDGGRGGIYRLALMERYAASLRFQRLIEDLNWFWGFGGLFMGIVLICILASVGSQTFAFGLGWTVPWIWAGVWAVITTYWVKSALREEKLTWSESQKVVEV
;
A
#
# COMPACT_ATOMS: atom_id res chain seq x y z
N MET A 1 24.04 9.97 11.77
CA MET A 1 22.57 9.97 11.93
C MET A 1 21.81 10.44 10.70
N THR A 2 22.44 11.18 9.77
CA THR A 2 21.79 11.73 8.56
C THR A 2 21.40 10.69 7.50
N ALA A 3 21.89 9.44 7.59
CA ALA A 3 21.65 8.38 6.61
C ALA A 3 20.41 7.50 6.91
N LEU A 4 19.93 7.51 8.15
CA LEU A 4 18.85 6.63 8.61
C LEU A 4 17.41 7.05 8.23
N PRO A 5 17.06 8.34 8.00
CA PRO A 5 15.66 8.74 7.85
C PRO A 5 14.88 7.94 6.79
N PRO A 6 15.40 7.68 5.58
CA PRO A 6 14.67 6.89 4.59
C PRO A 6 14.42 5.44 5.03
N SER A 7 15.39 4.79 5.68
CA SER A 7 15.24 3.43 6.20
C SER A 7 14.22 3.35 7.34
N ILE A 8 14.23 4.35 8.23
CA ILE A 8 13.24 4.47 9.31
C ILE A 8 11.84 4.65 8.72
N LEU A 9 11.69 5.47 7.67
CA LEU A 9 10.41 5.66 6.99
C LEU A 9 9.89 4.33 6.40
N LEU A 10 10.77 3.54 5.77
CA LEU A 10 10.41 2.21 5.26
C LEU A 10 9.93 1.27 6.37
N VAL A 11 10.63 1.23 7.51
CA VAL A 11 10.21 0.44 8.68
C VAL A 11 8.87 0.95 9.21
N GLN A 12 8.72 2.25 9.40
CA GLN A 12 7.50 2.84 9.94
C GLN A 12 6.28 2.53 9.06
N VAL A 13 6.35 2.89 7.77
CA VAL A 13 5.24 2.66 6.83
C VAL A 13 4.98 1.16 6.67
N GLY A 14 6.04 0.36 6.48
CA GLY A 14 5.93 -1.09 6.32
C GLY A 14 5.27 -1.76 7.53
N LEU A 15 5.71 -1.41 8.74
CA LEU A 15 5.14 -1.90 9.99
C LEU A 15 3.68 -1.47 10.16
N THR A 16 3.34 -0.21 9.86
CA THR A 16 1.96 0.28 9.89
C THR A 16 1.06 -0.52 8.95
N LEU A 17 1.49 -0.78 7.72
CA LEU A 17 0.73 -1.60 6.75
C LEU A 17 0.53 -3.02 7.23
N VAL A 18 1.55 -3.64 7.83
CA VAL A 18 1.46 -4.98 8.42
C VAL A 18 0.47 -5.00 9.58
N ILE A 19 0.61 -4.08 10.55
CA ILE A 19 -0.30 -4.02 11.71
C ILE A 19 -1.73 -3.80 11.25
N VAL A 20 -1.99 -2.79 10.41
CA VAL A 20 -3.34 -2.50 9.92
C VAL A 20 -3.90 -3.65 9.08
N GLY A 21 -3.05 -4.33 8.29
CA GLY A 21 -3.43 -5.55 7.57
C GLY A 21 -3.88 -6.67 8.50
N ILE A 22 -3.16 -6.89 9.61
CA ILE A 22 -3.56 -7.87 10.64
C ILE A 22 -4.89 -7.46 11.28
N LEU A 23 -5.03 -6.20 11.68
CA LEU A 23 -6.27 -5.70 12.29
C LEU A 23 -7.47 -5.84 11.36
N ALA A 24 -7.27 -5.58 10.06
CA ALA A 24 -8.28 -5.76 9.02
C ALA A 24 -8.68 -7.24 8.87
N LYS A 25 -7.70 -8.16 8.85
CA LYS A 25 -7.96 -9.61 8.82
C LYS A 25 -8.73 -10.10 10.03
N LEU A 26 -8.43 -9.56 11.20
CA LEU A 26 -9.10 -9.87 12.46
C LEU A 26 -10.45 -9.16 12.61
N ARG A 27 -10.88 -8.37 11.62
CA ARG A 27 -12.16 -7.64 11.64
C ARG A 27 -12.28 -6.71 12.85
N ILE A 28 -11.15 -6.18 13.32
CA ILE A 28 -11.12 -5.25 14.46
C ILE A 28 -11.73 -3.91 14.01
N ARG A 29 -12.51 -3.30 14.89
CA ARG A 29 -13.13 -1.99 14.64
C ARG A 29 -12.17 -0.86 15.01
N GLN A 30 -11.98 0.10 14.12
CA GLN A 30 -11.10 1.23 14.36
C GLN A 30 -11.71 2.21 15.37
N PRO A 31 -10.94 2.70 16.36
CA PRO A 31 -11.47 3.57 17.41
C PRO A 31 -11.68 5.03 16.97
N PHE A 32 -11.07 5.43 15.85
CA PHE A 32 -11.17 6.78 15.29
C PHE A 32 -11.38 6.72 13.78
N ALA A 33 -11.83 7.82 13.19
CA ALA A 33 -11.99 7.92 11.74
C ALA A 33 -10.63 7.97 11.05
N VAL A 34 -10.49 7.25 9.93
CA VAL A 34 -9.29 7.21 9.10
C VAL A 34 -9.70 7.40 7.65
N SER A 35 -9.30 8.53 7.05
CA SER A 35 -9.76 8.97 5.73
C SER A 35 -11.29 8.85 5.57
N SER A 36 -11.82 8.25 4.49
CA SER A 36 -13.27 8.09 4.32
C SER A 36 -13.93 7.04 5.24
N MET A 37 -13.16 6.37 6.11
CA MET A 37 -13.70 5.36 7.01
C MET A 37 -14.08 5.98 8.37
N PRO A 38 -15.34 5.89 8.82
CA PRO A 38 -15.78 6.45 10.10
C PRO A 38 -15.27 5.63 11.28
N ALA A 39 -15.22 6.25 12.46
CA ALA A 39 -14.95 5.53 13.71
C ALA A 39 -15.96 4.38 13.92
N GLY A 40 -15.49 3.25 14.42
CA GLY A 40 -16.29 2.05 14.63
C GLY A 40 -16.43 1.12 13.40
N ALA A 41 -15.97 1.55 12.21
CA ALA A 41 -15.88 0.66 11.06
C ALA A 41 -14.75 -0.38 11.23
N GLU A 42 -14.83 -1.51 10.53
CA GLU A 42 -13.70 -2.46 10.49
C GLU A 42 -12.48 -1.82 9.82
N PHE A 43 -11.28 -2.15 10.32
CA PHE A 43 -10.04 -1.79 9.63
C PHE A 43 -10.08 -2.34 8.20
N ARG A 44 -9.65 -1.50 7.25
CA ARG A 44 -9.36 -1.92 5.87
C ARG A 44 -7.84 -1.97 5.68
N PRO A 45 -7.35 -2.72 4.68
CA PRO A 45 -5.92 -2.74 4.39
C PRO A 45 -5.37 -1.31 4.24
N GLY A 46 -4.27 -1.00 4.91
CA GLY A 46 -3.74 0.36 5.00
C GLY A 46 -3.38 0.95 3.64
N ILE A 47 -3.00 0.12 2.66
CA ILE A 47 -2.73 0.58 1.30
C ILE A 47 -3.95 1.23 0.63
N LEU A 48 -5.17 0.84 1.01
CA LEU A 48 -6.40 1.45 0.49
C LEU A 48 -6.47 2.93 0.87
N VAL A 49 -6.14 3.25 2.13
CA VAL A 49 -6.10 4.62 2.65
C VAL A 49 -5.01 5.43 1.95
N ILE A 50 -3.83 4.84 1.74
CA ILE A 50 -2.74 5.51 1.01
C ILE A 50 -3.16 5.84 -0.43
N ILE A 51 -3.73 4.88 -1.16
CA ILE A 51 -4.18 5.08 -2.54
C ILE A 51 -5.28 6.15 -2.60
N GLU A 52 -6.22 6.09 -1.67
CA GLU A 52 -7.29 7.06 -1.55
C GLU A 52 -6.75 8.48 -1.42
N ASP A 53 -5.89 8.72 -0.42
CA ASP A 53 -5.43 10.07 -0.10
C ASP A 53 -4.42 10.61 -1.11
N VAL A 54 -3.45 9.80 -1.54
CA VAL A 54 -2.47 10.21 -2.55
C VAL A 54 -3.16 10.57 -3.86
N VAL A 55 -4.08 9.74 -4.37
CA VAL A 55 -4.72 10.03 -5.66
C VAL A 55 -5.75 11.17 -5.54
N ALA A 56 -6.44 11.27 -4.40
CA ALA A 56 -7.37 12.38 -4.20
C ALA A 56 -6.66 13.73 -4.08
N VAL A 57 -5.51 13.78 -3.40
CA VAL A 57 -4.76 15.01 -3.16
C VAL A 57 -3.75 15.25 -4.29
N ASP A 58 -2.72 14.41 -4.42
CA ASP A 58 -1.64 14.59 -5.40
C ASP A 58 -2.10 14.35 -6.84
N GLY A 59 -3.07 13.44 -7.02
CA GLY A 59 -3.71 13.20 -8.31
C GLY A 59 -4.80 14.22 -8.67
N GLY A 60 -5.13 15.15 -7.75
CA GLY A 60 -6.14 16.19 -7.98
C GLY A 60 -7.56 15.67 -8.21
N ARG A 61 -7.87 14.44 -7.79
CA ARG A 61 -9.16 13.79 -8.06
C ARG A 61 -10.23 14.04 -7.00
N GLY A 62 -9.83 14.52 -5.82
CA GLY A 62 -10.74 14.95 -4.74
C GLY A 62 -11.73 13.88 -4.28
N GLY A 63 -12.88 14.34 -3.74
CA GLY A 63 -13.88 13.47 -3.11
C GLY A 63 -14.59 12.49 -4.04
N ILE A 64 -14.76 12.84 -5.33
CA ILE A 64 -15.42 11.96 -6.31
C ILE A 64 -14.63 10.65 -6.48
N TYR A 65 -13.30 10.74 -6.53
CA TYR A 65 -12.46 9.55 -6.61
C TYR A 65 -12.53 8.70 -5.33
N ARG A 66 -12.54 9.34 -4.16
CA ARG A 66 -12.68 8.64 -2.87
C ARG A 66 -13.96 7.79 -2.84
N LEU A 67 -15.09 8.40 -3.23
CA LEU A 67 -16.38 7.72 -3.31
C LEU A 67 -16.33 6.51 -4.27
N ALA A 68 -15.85 6.72 -5.49
CA ALA A 68 -15.77 5.68 -6.51
C ALA A 68 -14.83 4.52 -6.10
N LEU A 69 -13.71 4.83 -5.45
CA LEU A 69 -12.78 3.84 -4.92
C LEU A 69 -13.45 2.97 -3.85
N MET A 70 -14.18 3.59 -2.92
CA MET A 70 -14.88 2.87 -1.85
C MET A 70 -16.06 2.05 -2.37
N GLU A 71 -16.78 2.54 -3.37
CA GLU A 71 -17.85 1.80 -4.05
C GLU A 71 -17.29 0.56 -4.74
N ARG A 72 -16.19 0.69 -5.50
CA ARG A 72 -15.53 -0.46 -6.13
C ARG A 72 -15.03 -1.46 -5.09
N TYR A 73 -14.43 -0.98 -4.00
CA TYR A 73 -13.96 -1.82 -2.91
C TYR A 73 -15.10 -2.62 -2.29
N ALA A 74 -16.28 -2.01 -2.10
CA ALA A 74 -17.46 -2.73 -1.61
C ALA A 74 -18.01 -3.73 -2.64
N ALA A 75 -17.98 -3.40 -3.93
CA ALA A 75 -18.60 -4.20 -4.99
C ALA A 75 -17.79 -5.42 -5.46
N SER A 76 -16.45 -5.42 -5.30
CA SER A 76 -15.58 -6.41 -5.94
C SER A 76 -14.67 -7.14 -4.95
N LEU A 77 -14.97 -8.41 -4.69
CA LEU A 77 -14.11 -9.29 -3.89
C LEU A 77 -12.70 -9.48 -4.50
N ARG A 78 -12.58 -9.43 -5.84
CA ARG A 78 -11.28 -9.50 -6.51
C ARG A 78 -10.47 -8.24 -6.25
N PHE A 79 -11.11 -7.07 -6.28
CA PHE A 79 -10.45 -5.82 -5.92
C PHE A 79 -10.05 -5.79 -4.44
N GLN A 80 -10.90 -6.28 -3.53
CA GLN A 80 -10.53 -6.40 -2.11
C GLN A 80 -9.28 -7.27 -1.91
N ARG A 81 -9.20 -8.42 -2.59
CA ARG A 81 -8.02 -9.30 -2.55
C ARG A 81 -6.78 -8.61 -3.12
N LEU A 82 -6.90 -7.93 -4.27
CA LEU A 82 -5.80 -7.16 -4.86
C LEU A 82 -5.25 -6.12 -3.88
N ILE A 83 -6.14 -5.34 -3.24
CA ILE A 83 -5.75 -4.34 -2.25
C ILE A 83 -5.07 -4.98 -1.05
N GLU A 84 -5.54 -6.14 -0.60
CA GLU A 84 -4.92 -6.89 0.48
C GLU A 84 -3.52 -7.41 0.10
N ASP A 85 -3.37 -8.00 -1.08
CA ASP A 85 -2.10 -8.53 -1.58
C ASP A 85 -1.05 -7.41 -1.70
N LEU A 86 -1.46 -6.25 -2.24
CA LEU A 86 -0.62 -5.05 -2.32
C LEU A 86 -0.24 -4.54 -0.93
N ASN A 87 -1.16 -4.59 0.04
CA ASN A 87 -0.87 -4.18 1.41
C ASN A 87 0.24 -5.03 2.02
N TRP A 88 0.18 -6.36 1.86
CA TRP A 88 1.24 -7.25 2.35
C TRP A 88 2.54 -7.09 1.59
N PHE A 89 2.47 -6.94 0.26
CA PHE A 89 3.65 -6.77 -0.58
C PHE A 89 4.46 -5.51 -0.22
N TRP A 90 3.78 -4.37 -0.04
CA TRP A 90 4.43 -3.13 0.40
C TRP A 90 4.78 -3.15 1.89
N GLY A 91 3.92 -3.73 2.73
CA GLY A 91 4.11 -3.82 4.18
C GLY A 91 5.35 -4.63 4.55
N PHE A 92 5.39 -5.91 4.17
CA PHE A 92 6.55 -6.76 4.44
C PHE A 92 7.78 -6.34 3.64
N GLY A 93 7.61 -5.91 2.39
CA GLY A 93 8.72 -5.42 1.57
C GLY A 93 9.42 -4.22 2.20
N GLY A 94 8.66 -3.20 2.62
CA GLY A 94 9.20 -2.00 3.25
C GLY A 94 9.82 -2.30 4.61
N LEU A 95 9.15 -3.12 5.43
CA LEU A 95 9.67 -3.50 6.74
C LEU A 95 11.00 -4.25 6.62
N PHE A 96 11.06 -5.26 5.75
CA PHE A 96 12.27 -6.05 5.51
C PHE A 96 13.40 -5.16 4.98
N MET A 97 13.16 -4.39 3.93
CA MET A 97 14.16 -3.51 3.32
C MET A 97 14.67 -2.46 4.31
N GLY A 98 13.77 -1.86 5.10
CA GLY A 98 14.12 -0.87 6.11
C GLY A 98 15.03 -1.44 7.20
N ILE A 99 14.72 -2.61 7.74
CA ILE A 99 15.55 -3.29 8.75
C ILE A 99 16.92 -3.64 8.18
N VAL A 100 16.97 -4.27 7.00
CA VAL A 100 18.22 -4.62 6.32
C VAL A 100 19.11 -3.39 6.13
N LEU A 101 18.53 -2.29 5.65
CA LEU A 101 19.30 -1.07 5.41
C LEU A 101 19.79 -0.44 6.72
N ILE A 102 19.00 -0.45 7.80
CA ILE A 102 19.46 0.01 9.12
C ILE A 102 20.67 -0.81 9.58
N CYS A 103 20.63 -2.15 9.46
CA CYS A 103 21.74 -3.02 9.84
C CYS A 103 23.00 -2.74 9.01
N ILE A 104 22.86 -2.54 7.69
CA ILE A 104 23.98 -2.21 6.80
C ILE A 104 24.56 -0.84 7.18
N LEU A 105 23.71 0.17 7.36
CA LEU A 105 24.18 1.52 7.69
C LEU A 105 24.87 1.59 9.07
N ALA A 106 24.47 0.73 10.01
CA ALA A 106 25.12 0.62 11.31
C ALA A 106 26.50 -0.05 11.25
N SER A 107 26.76 -0.89 10.23
CA SER A 107 28.04 -1.60 10.07
C SER A 107 29.05 -0.85 9.20
N VAL A 108 28.62 0.19 8.46
CA VAL A 108 29.49 1.00 7.61
C VAL A 108 30.29 2.00 8.46
N GLY A 109 31.62 1.90 8.44
CA GLY A 109 32.50 2.83 9.15
C GLY A 109 32.61 4.23 8.52
N SER A 110 32.36 4.38 7.21
CA SER A 110 32.43 5.67 6.52
C SER A 110 31.09 6.40 6.52
N GLN A 111 31.02 7.55 7.18
CA GLN A 111 29.79 8.34 7.27
C GLN A 111 29.30 8.84 5.92
N THR A 112 30.20 9.26 5.03
CA THR A 112 29.85 9.73 3.68
C THR A 112 29.26 8.60 2.84
N PHE A 113 29.84 7.40 2.94
CA PHE A 113 29.34 6.25 2.21
C PHE A 113 27.99 5.78 2.74
N ALA A 114 27.83 5.75 4.07
CA ALA A 114 26.55 5.46 4.71
C ALA A 114 25.46 6.46 4.28
N PHE A 115 25.79 7.75 4.22
CA PHE A 115 24.88 8.78 3.74
C PHE A 115 24.44 8.52 2.30
N GLY A 116 25.38 8.25 1.40
CA GLY A 116 25.08 7.91 0.01
C GLY A 116 24.12 6.71 -0.09
N LEU A 117 24.45 5.59 0.56
CA LEU A 117 23.62 4.39 0.53
C LEU A 117 22.22 4.61 1.13
N GLY A 118 22.15 5.28 2.28
CA GLY A 118 20.88 5.51 2.99
C GLY A 118 19.90 6.35 2.20
N TRP A 119 20.40 7.25 1.34
CA TRP A 119 19.59 8.11 0.50
C TRP A 119 19.42 7.63 -0.94
N THR A 120 20.14 6.62 -1.43
CA THR A 120 19.93 6.12 -2.81
C THR A 120 19.12 4.83 -2.84
N VAL A 121 19.47 3.87 -1.97
CA VAL A 121 18.90 2.52 -2.01
C VAL A 121 17.37 2.53 -1.82
N PRO A 122 16.79 3.28 -0.86
CA PRO A 122 15.34 3.31 -0.66
C PRO A 122 14.56 3.83 -1.86
N TRP A 123 15.07 4.80 -2.60
CA TRP A 123 14.38 5.34 -3.78
C TRP A 123 14.46 4.41 -4.97
N ILE A 124 15.60 3.75 -5.17
CA ILE A 124 15.74 2.70 -6.19
C ILE A 124 14.76 1.56 -5.86
N TRP A 125 14.74 1.11 -4.60
CA TRP A 125 13.81 0.08 -4.14
C TRP A 125 12.35 0.49 -4.35
N ALA A 126 11.96 1.69 -3.93
CA ALA A 126 10.60 2.20 -4.07
C ALA A 126 10.20 2.31 -5.56
N GLY A 127 11.10 2.76 -6.42
CA GLY A 127 10.89 2.82 -7.86
C GLY A 127 10.65 1.43 -8.47
N VAL A 128 11.46 0.44 -8.11
CA VAL A 128 11.29 -0.95 -8.56
C VAL A 128 9.96 -1.52 -8.08
N TRP A 129 9.62 -1.34 -6.80
CA TRP A 129 8.34 -1.81 -6.25
C TRP A 129 7.15 -1.14 -6.94
N ALA A 130 7.21 0.17 -7.19
CA ALA A 130 6.18 0.91 -7.89
C ALA A 130 5.95 0.37 -9.31
N VAL A 131 7.02 0.06 -10.04
CA VAL A 131 6.95 -0.56 -11.37
C VAL A 131 6.26 -1.92 -11.30
N ILE A 132 6.70 -2.80 -10.39
CA ILE A 132 6.10 -4.12 -10.19
C ILE A 132 4.60 -4.00 -9.90
N THR A 133 4.23 -3.16 -8.93
CA THR A 133 2.82 -3.01 -8.56
C THR A 133 1.99 -2.36 -9.64
N THR A 134 2.56 -1.49 -10.47
CA THR A 134 1.85 -0.88 -11.59
C THR A 134 1.42 -1.93 -12.61
N TYR A 135 2.32 -2.84 -12.98
CA TYR A 135 2.00 -3.91 -13.92
C TYR A 135 1.05 -4.94 -13.30
N TRP A 136 1.26 -5.31 -12.04
CA TRP A 136 0.37 -6.22 -11.31
C TRP A 136 -1.06 -5.67 -11.24
N VAL A 137 -1.23 -4.42 -10.80
CA VAL A 137 -2.54 -3.77 -10.74
C VAL A 137 -3.19 -3.73 -12.13
N LYS A 138 -2.46 -3.30 -13.17
CA LYS A 138 -3.01 -3.28 -14.54
C LYS A 138 -3.50 -4.65 -15.01
N SER A 139 -2.78 -5.73 -14.67
CA SER A 139 -3.21 -7.09 -14.99
C SER A 139 -4.46 -7.49 -14.20
N ALA A 140 -4.44 -7.31 -12.88
CA ALA A 140 -5.54 -7.69 -12.00
C ALA A 140 -6.85 -6.93 -12.32
N LEU A 141 -6.77 -5.64 -12.62
CA LEU A 141 -7.95 -4.85 -13.01
C LEU A 141 -8.48 -5.25 -14.40
N ARG A 142 -7.61 -5.72 -15.30
CA ARG A 142 -8.04 -6.26 -16.61
C ARG A 142 -8.84 -7.55 -16.42
N GLU A 143 -8.33 -8.46 -15.60
CA GLU A 143 -9.02 -9.71 -15.27
C GLU A 143 -10.33 -9.48 -14.54
N GLU A 144 -10.36 -8.53 -13.60
CA GLU A 144 -11.57 -8.12 -12.90
C GLU A 144 -12.64 -7.65 -13.90
N LYS A 145 -12.27 -6.79 -14.85
CA LYS A 145 -13.19 -6.28 -15.88
C LYS A 145 -13.73 -7.39 -16.80
N LEU A 146 -12.88 -8.32 -17.21
CA LEU A 146 -13.28 -9.44 -18.07
C LEU A 146 -14.33 -10.31 -17.37
N THR A 147 -14.03 -10.70 -16.12
CA THR A 147 -14.91 -11.57 -15.33
C THR A 147 -16.25 -10.88 -15.01
N TRP A 148 -16.22 -9.57 -14.76
CA TRP A 148 -17.44 -8.80 -14.54
C TRP A 148 -18.33 -8.76 -15.80
N SER A 149 -17.74 -8.65 -16.99
CA SER A 149 -18.51 -8.66 -18.24
C SER A 149 -19.13 -10.04 -18.54
N GLU A 150 -18.46 -11.11 -18.14
CA GLU A 150 -18.95 -12.48 -18.32
C GLU A 150 -20.11 -12.78 -17.36
N SER A 151 -20.01 -12.38 -16.09
CA SER A 151 -21.09 -12.61 -15.12
C SER A 151 -22.39 -11.90 -15.49
N GLN A 152 -22.31 -10.68 -16.07
CA GLN A 152 -23.49 -9.97 -16.56
C GLN A 152 -24.14 -10.68 -17.75
N LYS A 153 -23.35 -11.19 -18.70
CA LYS A 153 -23.87 -11.94 -19.86
C LYS A 153 -24.57 -13.24 -19.45
N VAL A 154 -24.13 -13.89 -18.38
CA VAL A 154 -24.77 -15.12 -17.88
C VAL A 154 -26.12 -14.83 -17.20
N VAL A 155 -26.33 -13.62 -16.67
CA VAL A 155 -27.60 -13.22 -16.04
C VAL A 155 -28.64 -12.77 -17.08
N GLU A 156 -28.21 -12.31 -18.25
CA GLU A 156 -29.09 -11.88 -19.35
C GLU A 156 -29.58 -13.03 -20.26
N VAL A 157 -29.07 -14.25 -20.09
CA VAL A 157 -29.45 -15.46 -20.85
C VAL A 157 -30.33 -16.37 -20.00
#